data_AF-A0A380DZZ4-F1
#
_entry.id   AF-A0A380DZZ4-F1
#
_cell.length_a   1.000
_cell.length_b   1.000
_cell.length_c   1.000
_cell.angle_alpha   90.00
_cell.angle_beta   90.00
_cell.angle_gamma   90.00
#
_symmetry.space_group_name_H-M   'P 1'
#
loop_
_entity.id
_entity.type
_entity.pdbx_description
1 polymer ?
#
loop_
_entity_poly.entity_id
_entity_poly.type
_entity_poly.pdbx_seq_one_letter_code
_entity_poly.pdbx_strand_id
1 'polypeptide(L)' 'MVHVLKTYVIAGERGSGKICLNGAASRLVEVGDVVIIMTYAQLNEEEIKHHAPKVAVMNEDNVIIEMIHEKENTIVL' A
#
# COMPACT_ATOMS: atom_id res chain seq x y z
N MET A 1 5.70 -16.48 -7.70
CA MET A 1 4.69 -17.06 -6.78
C MET A 1 3.98 -15.90 -6.12
N VAL A 2 2.67 -15.97 -5.86
CA VAL A 2 1.93 -14.85 -5.25
C VAL A 2 1.60 -15.21 -3.80
N HIS A 3 1.98 -14.34 -2.87
CA HIS A 3 1.68 -14.50 -1.45
C HIS A 3 0.76 -13.37 -0.98
N VAL A 4 -0.24 -13.74 -0.18
CA VAL A 4 -1.13 -12.77 0.48
C VAL A 4 -0.98 -12.96 1.98
N LEU A 5 -0.63 -11.87 2.68
CA LEU A 5 -0.47 -11.85 4.12
C LEU A 5 -1.10 -10.60 4.72
N LYS A 6 -1.33 -10.62 6.03
CA LYS A 6 -1.80 -9.47 6.81
C LYS A 6 -0.79 -9.21 7.92
N THR A 7 -0.35 -7.97 8.03
CA THR A 7 0.57 -7.50 9.07
C THR A 7 0.31 -6.02 9.35
N TYR A 8 1.07 -5.44 10.26
CA TYR A 8 1.04 -4.02 10.60
C TYR A 8 2.28 -3.30 10.06
N VAL A 9 2.19 -1.97 9.95
CA VAL A 9 3.30 -1.12 9.53
C VAL A 9 4.08 -0.60 10.73
N ILE A 10 5.39 -0.44 10.57
CA ILE A 10 6.26 0.28 11.50
C ILE A 10 6.83 1.47 10.74
N ALA A 11 6.85 2.65 11.37
CA ALA A 11 7.36 3.85 10.72
C ALA A 11 8.83 3.69 10.33
N GLY A 12 9.13 3.93 9.06
CA GLY A 12 10.49 3.99 8.52
C GLY A 12 11.06 5.40 8.52
N GLU A 13 12.34 5.51 8.18
CA GLU A 13 13.00 6.81 7.98
C GLU A 13 12.38 7.56 6.81
N ARG A 14 12.03 8.84 7.02
CA ARG A 14 11.39 9.68 6.01
C ARG A 14 12.31 9.86 4.79
N GLY A 15 11.76 9.65 3.59
CA GLY A 15 12.48 9.85 2.33
C GLY A 15 13.40 8.69 1.94
N SER A 16 13.51 7.63 2.76
CA SER A 16 14.40 6.49 2.49
C SER A 16 13.94 5.55 1.37
N GLY A 17 12.66 5.60 0.97
CA GLY A 17 12.06 4.63 0.04
C GLY A 17 12.05 3.18 0.57
N LYS A 18 12.34 2.97 1.86
CA LYS A 18 12.55 1.63 2.41
C LYS A 18 11.22 0.88 2.58
N ILE A 19 11.10 -0.24 1.87
CA ILE A 19 10.08 -1.28 2.11
C ILE A 19 10.77 -2.49 2.71
N CYS A 20 10.34 -2.91 3.90
CA CYS A 20 11.01 -3.97 4.65
C CYS A 20 10.00 -4.88 5.33
N LEU A 21 9.88 -6.11 4.83
CA LEU A 21 9.11 -7.17 5.46
C LEU A 21 10.01 -7.93 6.44
N ASN A 22 9.65 -7.88 7.72
CA ASN A 22 10.47 -8.43 8.81
C ASN A 22 9.88 -9.73 9.36
N GLY A 23 10.71 -10.51 10.05
CA GLY A 23 10.28 -11.68 10.82
C GLY A 23 9.60 -12.74 9.96
N ALA A 24 8.44 -13.25 10.40
CA ALA A 24 7.74 -14.31 9.67
C ALA A 24 7.31 -13.89 8.25
N ALA A 25 7.05 -12.59 8.02
CA ALA A 25 6.65 -12.09 6.70
C ALA A 25 7.80 -12.16 5.68
N SER A 26 9.06 -12.08 6.12
CA SER A 26 10.22 -12.18 5.23
C SER A 26 10.42 -13.57 4.63
N ARG A 27 9.67 -14.58 5.09
CA ARG A 27 9.72 -15.95 4.54
C ARG A 27 8.84 -16.14 3.32
N LEU A 28 8.06 -15.12 2.96
CA LEU A 28 7.08 -15.15 1.86
C LEU A 28 7.46 -14.21 0.71
N VAL A 29 8.61 -13.54 0.80
CA VAL A 29 9.06 -12.54 -0.16
C VAL A 29 10.58 -12.55 -0.24
N GLU A 30 11.12 -12.03 -1.33
CA GLU A 30 12.54 -11.79 -1.54
C GLU A 30 12.81 -10.32 -1.89
N VAL A 31 14.07 -9.87 -1.76
CA VAL A 31 14.46 -8.54 -2.22
C VAL A 31 14.29 -8.44 -3.74
N GLY A 32 13.58 -7.41 -4.20
CA GLY A 32 13.26 -7.19 -5.61
C GLY A 32 11.84 -7.61 -6.00
N ASP A 33 11.11 -8.27 -5.11
CA ASP A 33 9.70 -8.55 -5.34
C ASP A 33 8.89 -7.24 -5.39
N VAL A 34 7.97 -7.15 -6.36
CA VAL A 34 6.98 -6.07 -6.42
C VAL A 34 5.82 -6.42 -5.50
N VAL A 35 5.47 -5.48 -4.61
CA VAL A 35 4.41 -5.68 -3.61
C VAL A 35 3.33 -4.61 -3.72
N ILE A 36 2.10 -4.98 -3.33
CA ILE A 36 0.99 -4.04 -3.15
C ILE A 36 0.68 -3.97 -1.65
N ILE A 37 0.69 -2.75 -1.10
CA ILE A 37 0.37 -2.51 0.32
C ILE A 37 -1.03 -1.88 0.39
N MET A 38 -1.94 -2.53 1.14
CA MET A 38 -3.33 -2.10 1.24
C MET A 38 -3.76 -1.98 2.71
N THR A 39 -4.53 -0.95 3.00
CA THR A 39 -5.17 -0.73 4.29
C THR A 39 -6.68 -0.65 4.12
N TYR A 40 -7.41 -1.01 5.17
CA TYR A 40 -8.87 -0.93 5.19
C TYR A 40 -9.32 0.06 6.25
N ALA A 41 -10.42 0.75 5.99
CA ALA A 41 -11.11 1.58 6.97
C ALA A 41 -12.52 1.02 7.16
N GLN A 42 -12.99 1.01 8.40
CA GLN A 42 -14.42 0.84 8.67
C GLN A 42 -15.06 2.22 8.63
N LEU A 43 -16.12 2.35 7.83
CA LEU A 43 -16.81 3.60 7.59
C LEU A 43 -18.32 3.35 7.73
N ASN A 44 -19.02 4.32 8.31
CA ASN A 44 -20.47 4.33 8.30
C ASN A 44 -21.02 4.92 6.98
N GLU A 45 -22.34 4.89 6.82
CA GLU A 45 -23.04 5.35 5.61
C GLU A 45 -22.79 6.81 5.26
N GLU A 46 -22.56 7.69 6.24
CA GLU A 46 -22.25 9.10 5.98
C GLU A 46 -20.77 9.30 5.65
N GLU A 47 -19.88 8.54 6.27
CA GLU A 47 -18.44 8.60 6.03
C GLU A 47 -18.07 8.08 4.64
N ILE A 48 -18.70 7.00 4.17
CA ILE A 48 -18.39 6.39 2.86
C ILE A 48 -18.68 7.34 1.69
N LYS A 49 -19.75 8.13 1.77
CA LYS A 49 -20.12 9.15 0.75
C LYS A 49 -19.01 10.19 0.52
N HIS A 50 -18.17 10.37 1.52
CA HIS A 50 -17.10 11.36 1.52
C HIS A 50 -15.71 10.71 1.45
N HIS A 51 -15.62 9.39 1.52
CA HIS A 51 -14.35 8.69 1.47
C HIS A 51 -13.78 8.69 0.05
N ALA A 52 -12.50 9.00 -0.06
CA ALA A 52 -11.72 8.84 -1.27
C ALA A 52 -10.44 8.08 -0.90
N PRO A 53 -10.20 6.88 -1.43
CA PRO A 53 -8.95 6.18 -1.21
C PRO A 53 -7.77 7.03 -1.70
N LYS A 54 -6.64 6.86 -1.01
CA LYS A 54 -5.38 7.47 -1.43
C LYS A 54 -4.53 6.37 -2.03
N VAL A 55 -4.22 6.49 -3.31
CA VAL A 55 -3.36 5.54 -4.01
C VAL A 55 -2.08 6.27 -4.39
N ALA A 56 -0.94 5.72 -3.97
CA ALA A 56 0.38 6.19 -4.35
C ALA A 56 0.96 5.21 -5.36
N VAL A 57 1.21 5.66 -6.59
CA VAL A 57 1.90 4.88 -7.61
C VAL A 57 3.39 5.14 -7.45
N MET A 58 4.17 4.07 -7.36
CA MET A 58 5.61 4.11 -7.09
C MET A 58 6.37 3.75 -8.37
N ASN A 59 7.57 4.31 -8.53
CA ASN A 59 8.55 3.80 -9.51
C ASN A 59 9.43 2.69 -8.90
N GLU A 60 10.42 2.21 -9.67
CA GLU A 60 11.37 1.16 -9.29
C GLU A 60 12.24 1.54 -8.06
N ASP A 61 12.42 2.84 -7.79
CA ASP A 61 13.19 3.35 -6.65
C ASP A 61 12.32 3.60 -5.40
N ASN A 62 11.08 3.11 -5.39
CA ASN A 62 10.08 3.41 -4.35
C ASN A 62 9.86 4.92 -4.13
N VAL A 63 9.89 5.70 -5.21
CA VAL A 63 9.51 7.12 -5.22
C VAL A 63 8.08 7.23 -5.75
N ILE A 64 7.26 8.02 -5.06
CA ILE A 64 5.89 8.34 -5.50
C ILE A 64 5.97 9.16 -6.79
N ILE A 65 5.43 8.62 -7.89
CA ILE A 65 5.33 9.32 -9.17
C ILE A 65 3.94 9.88 -9.43
N GLU A 66 2.91 9.33 -8.78
CA GLU A 66 1.53 9.79 -8.91
C GLU A 66 0.76 9.56 -7.60
N MET A 67 -0.09 10.54 -7.25
CA MET A 67 -1.05 10.44 -6.15
C MET A 67 -2.46 10.52 -6.72
N ILE A 68 -3.22 9.44 -6.59
CA ILE A 68 -4.60 9.35 -7.06
C ILE A 68 -5.53 9.49 -5.86
N HIS A 69 -6.51 10.39 -6.01
CA HIS A 69 -7.51 10.73 -5.00
C HIS A 69 -8.91 10.73 -5.64
N GLU A 70 -9.37 9.57 -6.08
CA GLU A 70 -10.65 9.45 -6.79
C GLU A 70 -11.79 8.97 -5.89
N LYS A 71 -13.00 9.49 -6.14
CA LYS A 71 -14.26 9.02 -5.54
C LYS A 71 -14.92 8.01 -6.48
N GLU A 72 -14.85 6.73 -6.12
CA GLU A 72 -15.54 5.53 -6.68
C GLU A 72 -15.59 5.30 -8.21
N ASN A 73 -15.47 4.00 -8.58
CA ASN A 73 -15.57 3.35 -9.90
C ASN A 73 -14.36 3.25 -10.82
N THR A 74 -13.18 3.75 -10.46
CA THR A 74 -11.96 3.37 -11.19
C THR A 74 -11.36 2.14 -10.54
N ILE A 75 -11.47 0.98 -11.20
CA ILE A 75 -10.54 -0.11 -10.92
C ILE A 75 -9.17 0.42 -11.35
N VAL A 76 -8.36 0.83 -10.39
CA VAL A 76 -6.96 1.16 -10.64
C VAL A 76 -6.23 -0.19 -10.73
N LEU A 77 -6.14 -0.74 -11.94
CA LEU A 77 -5.34 -1.93 -12.27
C LEU A 77 -3.89 -1.52 -12.56
#